data_AF-A0A428P0D0-F1
#
_entry.id   AF-A0A428P0D0-F1
#
_cell.length_a   1.000
_cell.length_b   1.000
_cell.length_c   1.000
_cell.angle_alpha   90.00
_cell.angle_beta   90.00
_cell.angle_gamma   90.00
#
_symmetry.space_group_name_H-M   'P 1'
#
loop_
_entity.id
_entity.type
_entity.pdbx_description
1 polymer ?
#
loop_
_entity_poly.entity_id
_entity_poly.type
_entity_poly.pdbx_seq_one_letter_code
_entity_poly.pdbx_strand_id
1 'polypeptide(L)'
;MAESNKGGSKEFIQRDVKKPSPAGTITFLGLRGLDPVLQYSLLTGGGATLLGNLGVSSISPDAVVHTGIQAIDALGLPLSHLIILAMAVGSAARQGYGLVKLSEIYFPPKAAIAVSVYNSFVNSVNTLLFVAAATSSTKAPVFPGTSIPYPLVIGPALYTVGIALEVVSEYQRKVFKDDPANKGKVMRSGLWNWARHINYGGYTLWRGAYSFASSGPVAGLVMAGGQAWDFVNRAVPSLNRYCGERYGEQWESFKRDVKWTILPGIY
;
A
#
# COMPACT_ATOMS: atom_id res chain seq x y z
N MET A 1 -36.96 -23.31 14.58
CA MET A 1 -36.02 -22.46 15.33
C MET A 1 -34.62 -22.90 14.96
N ALA A 2 -33.97 -22.19 14.03
CA ALA A 2 -32.60 -22.48 13.65
C ALA A 2 -31.67 -21.67 14.56
N GLU A 3 -30.94 -22.36 15.44
CA GLU A 3 -29.94 -21.77 16.30
C GLU A 3 -28.88 -21.06 15.45
N SER A 4 -28.70 -19.76 15.72
CA SER A 4 -27.61 -19.00 15.16
C SER A 4 -26.30 -19.60 15.66
N ASN A 5 -25.56 -20.27 14.78
CA ASN A 5 -24.19 -20.65 15.03
C ASN A 5 -23.33 -19.38 15.03
N LYS A 6 -23.37 -18.62 16.14
CA LYS A 6 -22.42 -17.54 16.47
C LYS A 6 -21.07 -18.17 16.84
N GLY A 7 -20.50 -18.90 15.90
CA GLY A 7 -19.08 -19.24 15.91
C GLY A 7 -18.32 -17.97 15.56
N GLY A 8 -17.91 -17.22 16.58
CA GLY A 8 -16.99 -16.10 16.42
C GLY A 8 -15.67 -16.60 15.83
N SER A 9 -15.59 -16.69 14.51
CA SER A 9 -14.30 -16.72 13.84
C SER A 9 -13.59 -15.45 14.29
N LYS A 10 -12.47 -15.59 14.99
CA LYS A 10 -11.57 -14.49 15.36
C LYS A 10 -10.98 -13.88 14.08
N GLU A 11 -11.81 -13.20 13.28
CA GLU A 11 -11.35 -12.50 12.09
C GLU A 11 -10.34 -11.46 12.55
N PHE A 12 -9.20 -11.45 11.87
CA PHE A 12 -8.07 -10.58 12.19
C PHE A 12 -8.44 -9.09 12.14
N ILE A 13 -9.46 -8.72 11.36
CA ILE A 13 -10.09 -7.40 11.31
C ILE A 13 -11.59 -7.55 11.52
N GLN A 14 -12.14 -6.91 12.56
CA GLN A 14 -13.56 -7.01 12.93
C GLN A 14 -14.40 -5.94 12.20
N ARG A 15 -14.89 -6.24 10.99
CA ARG A 15 -15.49 -5.27 10.07
C ARG A 15 -16.85 -4.72 10.50
N ASP A 16 -17.52 -5.45 11.38
CA ASP A 16 -18.83 -5.17 11.96
C ASP A 16 -18.75 -4.24 13.18
N VAL A 17 -17.58 -4.16 13.83
CA VAL A 17 -17.40 -3.36 15.05
C VAL A 17 -16.96 -1.94 14.70
N LYS A 18 -17.92 -1.02 14.67
CA LYS A 18 -17.67 0.43 14.51
C LYS A 18 -17.46 1.12 15.86
N LYS A 19 -16.23 1.12 16.37
CA LYS A 19 -15.87 1.86 17.60
C LYS A 19 -14.44 2.37 17.55
N PRO A 20 -14.11 3.44 18.30
CA PRO A 20 -12.74 3.92 18.42
C PRO A 20 -11.79 2.83 18.93
N SER A 21 -10.55 2.83 18.44
CA SER A 21 -9.47 1.97 18.92
C SER A 21 -8.22 2.77 19.27
N PRO A 22 -8.21 3.56 20.36
CA PRO A 22 -7.07 4.45 20.68
C PRO A 22 -5.74 3.69 20.79
N ALA A 23 -5.72 2.57 21.54
CA ALA A 23 -4.52 1.75 21.69
C ALA A 23 -3.99 1.26 20.34
N GLY A 24 -4.84 0.66 19.49
CA GLY A 24 -4.41 0.18 18.18
C GLY A 24 -4.02 1.32 17.24
N THR A 25 -4.65 2.48 17.35
CA THR A 25 -4.33 3.67 16.56
C THR A 25 -2.95 4.22 16.92
N ILE A 26 -2.68 4.40 18.21
CA ILE A 26 -1.37 4.86 18.71
C ILE A 26 -0.29 3.86 18.33
N THR A 27 -0.53 2.56 18.54
CA THR A 27 0.41 1.50 18.14
C THR A 27 0.72 1.55 16.64
N PHE A 28 -0.31 1.68 15.80
CA PHE A 28 -0.11 1.72 14.35
C PHE A 28 0.64 2.96 13.89
N LEU A 29 0.23 4.15 14.37
CA LEU A 29 0.87 5.41 14.01
C LEU A 29 2.33 5.45 14.49
N GLY A 30 2.61 4.96 15.70
CA GLY A 30 3.97 4.84 16.22
C GLY A 30 4.83 3.92 15.36
N LEU A 31 4.40 2.68 15.12
CA LEU A 31 5.17 1.72 14.34
C LEU A 31 5.35 2.13 12.87
N ARG A 32 4.30 2.67 12.23
CA ARG A 32 4.42 3.20 10.86
C ARG A 32 5.25 4.48 10.80
N GLY A 33 5.27 5.29 11.85
CA GLY A 33 6.13 6.47 11.96
C GLY A 33 7.62 6.13 12.11
N LEU A 34 7.94 4.96 12.68
CA LEU A 34 9.32 4.46 12.75
C LEU A 34 9.83 3.89 11.43
N ASP A 35 8.94 3.51 10.51
CA ASP A 35 9.33 2.89 9.25
C ASP A 35 10.19 3.80 8.36
N PRO A 36 9.86 5.09 8.13
CA PRO A 36 10.76 6.00 7.42
C PRO A 36 12.16 6.08 8.01
N VAL A 37 12.30 6.02 9.34
CA VAL A 37 13.61 6.05 10.03
C VAL A 37 14.39 4.77 9.72
N LEU A 38 13.72 3.61 9.76
CA LEU A 38 14.31 2.34 9.35
C LEU A 38 14.76 2.37 7.88
N GLN A 39 13.89 2.84 6.97
CA GLN A 39 14.21 2.88 5.54
C GLN A 39 15.36 3.85 5.25
N TYR A 40 15.40 5.01 5.91
CA TYR A 40 16.53 5.94 5.83
C TYR A 40 17.83 5.28 6.26
N SER A 41 17.84 4.62 7.43
CA SER A 41 19.03 3.90 7.95
C SER A 41 19.53 2.82 6.97
N LEU A 42 18.62 2.08 6.33
CA LEU A 42 18.98 1.09 5.32
C LEU A 42 19.59 1.73 4.07
N LEU A 43 19.06 2.88 3.63
CA LEU A 43 19.56 3.61 2.46
C LEU A 43 20.91 4.30 2.69
N THR A 44 21.22 4.76 3.91
CA THR A 44 22.46 5.50 4.21
C THR A 44 23.65 4.60 4.59
N GLY A 45 23.51 3.28 4.50
CA GLY A 45 24.62 2.34 4.73
C GLY A 45 24.23 1.09 5.50
N GLY A 46 23.16 1.12 6.30
CA GLY A 46 22.71 -0.06 7.05
C GLY A 46 22.36 -1.23 6.14
N GLY A 47 21.75 -0.96 4.98
CA GLY A 47 21.47 -1.98 3.97
C GLY A 47 22.74 -2.57 3.38
N ALA A 48 23.75 -1.74 3.10
CA ALA A 48 25.02 -2.20 2.58
C ALA A 48 25.78 -3.08 3.58
N THR A 49 25.75 -2.73 4.87
CA THR A 49 26.31 -3.58 5.95
C THR A 49 25.60 -4.92 6.03
N LEU A 50 24.25 -4.94 6.03
CA LEU A 50 23.48 -6.17 6.08
C LEU A 50 23.75 -7.08 4.88
N LEU A 51 23.79 -6.52 3.68
CA LEU A 51 24.11 -7.26 2.45
C LEU A 51 25.55 -7.78 2.47
N GLY A 52 26.50 -6.97 2.93
CA GLY A 52 27.91 -7.37 3.07
C GLY A 52 28.10 -8.57 3.99
N ASN A 53 27.35 -8.62 5.11
CA ASN A 53 27.35 -9.78 6.02
C ASN A 53 26.82 -11.07 5.37
N LEU A 54 26.09 -10.95 4.26
CA LEU A 54 25.57 -12.07 3.46
C LEU A 54 26.40 -12.32 2.20
N GLY A 55 27.54 -11.64 2.03
CA GLY A 55 28.39 -11.75 0.84
C GLY A 55 27.81 -11.08 -0.42
N VAL A 56 26.82 -10.20 -0.26
CA VAL A 56 26.18 -9.49 -1.37
C VAL A 56 26.77 -8.08 -1.52
N SER A 57 27.31 -7.78 -2.70
CA SER A 57 27.83 -6.44 -3.00
C SER A 57 26.70 -5.41 -3.11
N SER A 58 26.99 -4.18 -2.67
CA SER A 58 26.06 -3.05 -2.75
C SER A 58 26.50 -2.05 -3.82
N ILE A 59 25.56 -1.24 -4.30
CA ILE A 59 25.87 -0.13 -5.20
C ILE A 59 26.73 0.92 -4.49
N SER A 60 27.54 1.62 -5.26
CA SER A 60 28.11 2.90 -4.83
C SER A 60 27.04 3.98 -5.04
N PRO A 61 26.64 4.73 -3.99
CA PRO A 61 25.66 5.80 -4.15
C PRO A 61 26.17 6.88 -5.11
N ASP A 62 25.27 7.45 -5.91
CA ASP A 62 25.56 8.63 -6.74
C ASP A 62 25.89 9.86 -5.87
N ALA A 63 26.21 10.97 -6.50
CA ALA A 63 26.39 12.24 -5.79
C ALA A 63 25.10 12.67 -5.06
N VAL A 64 25.28 13.27 -3.88
CA VAL A 64 24.19 13.90 -3.13
C VAL A 64 23.56 15.00 -3.98
N VAL A 65 22.23 15.06 -4.01
CA VAL A 65 21.51 16.11 -4.73
C VAL A 65 21.21 17.27 -3.79
N HIS A 66 21.31 18.49 -4.32
CA HIS A 66 20.88 19.72 -3.64
C HIS A 66 19.64 20.25 -4.33
N THR A 67 18.49 20.13 -3.66
CA THR A 67 17.17 20.50 -4.15
C THR A 67 16.83 21.96 -3.89
N GLY A 68 17.56 22.62 -2.97
CA GLY A 68 17.23 23.97 -2.48
C GLY A 68 16.19 23.95 -1.35
N ILE A 69 15.68 22.79 -0.96
CA ILE A 69 14.76 22.60 0.16
C ILE A 69 15.57 22.07 1.34
N GLN A 70 15.84 22.92 2.34
CA GLN A 70 16.72 22.61 3.47
C GLN A 70 16.38 21.28 4.16
N ALA A 71 15.10 20.99 4.37
CA ALA A 71 14.67 19.75 5.02
C ALA A 71 15.00 18.48 4.21
N ILE A 72 15.00 18.57 2.89
CA ILE A 72 15.34 17.46 1.98
C ILE A 72 16.86 17.36 1.87
N ASP A 73 17.54 18.49 1.69
CA ASP A 73 19.00 18.54 1.53
C ASP A 73 19.72 18.06 2.80
N ALA A 74 19.12 18.28 3.98
CA ALA A 74 19.61 17.77 5.26
C ALA A 74 19.64 16.22 5.34
N LEU A 75 18.91 15.51 4.47
CA LEU A 75 18.96 14.06 4.39
C LEU A 75 20.27 13.57 3.74
N GLY A 76 20.98 14.42 2.99
CA GLY A 76 22.28 14.06 2.40
C GLY A 76 22.23 12.86 1.46
N LEU A 77 21.10 12.67 0.75
CA LEU A 77 20.86 11.50 -0.09
C LEU A 77 20.97 11.83 -1.58
N PRO A 78 21.42 10.88 -2.42
CA PRO A 78 21.27 10.99 -3.87
C PRO A 78 19.80 10.97 -4.28
N LEU A 79 19.48 11.52 -5.45
CA LEU A 79 18.10 11.59 -5.96
C LEU A 79 17.42 10.21 -5.98
N SER A 80 18.12 9.17 -6.41
CA SER A 80 17.61 7.80 -6.45
C SER A 80 17.19 7.28 -5.06
N HIS A 81 17.96 7.60 -4.02
CA HIS A 81 17.65 7.21 -2.65
C HIS A 81 16.51 8.05 -2.06
N LEU A 82 16.46 9.35 -2.37
CA LEU A 82 15.36 10.22 -1.99
C LEU A 82 14.02 9.73 -2.56
N ILE A 83 14.00 9.27 -3.82
CA ILE A 83 12.80 8.71 -4.44
C ILE A 83 12.30 7.49 -3.66
N ILE A 84 13.18 6.52 -3.38
CA ILE A 84 12.83 5.30 -2.64
C ILE A 84 12.36 5.63 -1.22
N LEU A 85 13.03 6.56 -0.54
CA LEU A 85 12.63 7.03 0.79
C LEU A 85 11.28 7.75 0.77
N ALA A 86 11.04 8.61 -0.23
CA ALA A 86 9.78 9.33 -0.38
C ALA A 86 8.60 8.37 -0.58
N MET A 87 8.79 7.27 -1.30
CA MET A 87 7.77 6.21 -1.44
C MET A 87 7.50 5.49 -0.11
N ALA A 88 8.52 5.24 0.71
CA ALA A 88 8.34 4.71 2.06
C ALA A 88 7.54 5.68 2.95
N VAL A 89 7.97 6.94 3.01
CA VAL A 89 7.32 8.02 3.76
C VAL A 89 5.87 8.20 3.33
N GLY A 90 5.62 8.29 2.03
CA GLY A 90 4.28 8.41 1.46
C GLY A 90 3.37 7.23 1.83
N SER A 91 3.93 6.02 1.88
CA SER A 91 3.16 4.82 2.21
C SER A 91 2.76 4.80 3.69
N ALA A 92 3.66 5.23 4.58
CA ALA A 92 3.38 5.39 6.00
C ALA A 92 2.34 6.50 6.23
N ALA A 93 2.51 7.64 5.57
CA ALA A 93 1.58 8.77 5.65
C ALA A 93 0.17 8.40 5.16
N ARG A 94 0.04 7.75 3.99
CA ARG A 94 -1.25 7.29 3.45
C ARG A 94 -1.95 6.31 4.39
N GLN A 95 -1.21 5.41 5.02
CA GLN A 95 -1.79 4.43 5.94
C GLN A 95 -2.23 5.08 7.25
N GLY A 96 -1.44 6.01 7.79
CA GLY A 96 -1.83 6.82 8.94
C GLY A 96 -3.07 7.67 8.67
N TYR A 97 -3.11 8.36 7.53
CA TYR A 97 -4.28 9.12 7.08
C TYR A 97 -5.52 8.23 6.95
N GLY A 98 -5.38 7.06 6.31
CA GLY A 98 -6.47 6.10 6.16
C GLY A 98 -7.05 5.66 7.49
N LEU A 99 -6.19 5.36 8.48
CA LEU A 99 -6.65 4.94 9.80
C LEU A 99 -7.35 6.08 10.56
N VAL A 100 -6.78 7.30 10.54
CA VAL A 100 -7.28 8.42 11.35
C VAL A 100 -8.50 9.10 10.75
N LYS A 101 -8.59 9.19 9.41
CA LYS A 101 -9.61 9.99 8.73
C LYS A 101 -10.66 9.17 8.00
N LEU A 102 -10.35 7.95 7.56
CA LEU A 102 -11.23 7.17 6.70
C LEU A 102 -11.79 5.92 7.38
N SER A 103 -11.03 5.31 8.30
CA SER A 103 -11.46 4.10 9.00
C SER A 103 -12.45 4.42 10.12
N GLU A 104 -13.56 3.67 10.15
CA GLU A 104 -14.53 3.68 11.24
C GLU A 104 -14.54 2.35 12.01
N ILE A 105 -13.67 1.43 11.60
CA ILE A 105 -13.65 0.05 12.08
C ILE A 105 -12.68 -0.05 13.24
N TYR A 106 -13.07 -0.83 14.26
CA TYR A 106 -12.20 -1.18 15.37
C TYR A 106 -10.91 -1.85 14.89
N PHE A 107 -9.77 -1.26 15.22
CA PHE A 107 -8.46 -1.77 14.84
C PHE A 107 -7.67 -2.21 16.08
N PRO A 108 -7.60 -3.52 16.38
CA PRO A 108 -6.95 -4.02 17.59
C PRO A 108 -5.41 -3.88 17.53
N PRO A 109 -4.72 -3.65 18.67
CA PRO A 109 -3.25 -3.54 18.70
C PRO A 109 -2.50 -4.70 18.04
N LYS A 110 -2.98 -5.94 18.20
CA LYS A 110 -2.38 -7.11 17.55
C LYS A 110 -2.38 -6.99 16.01
N ALA A 111 -3.49 -6.51 15.45
CA ALA A 111 -3.57 -6.27 14.00
C ALA A 111 -2.70 -5.08 13.59
N ALA A 112 -2.67 -4.02 14.40
CA ALA A 112 -1.79 -2.87 14.18
C ALA A 112 -0.32 -3.27 14.09
N ILE A 113 0.17 -4.12 15.01
CA ILE A 113 1.53 -4.63 15.00
C ILE A 113 1.79 -5.45 13.75
N ALA A 114 0.96 -6.47 13.47
CA ALA A 114 1.18 -7.37 12.35
C ALA A 114 1.14 -6.66 10.99
N VAL A 115 0.21 -5.71 10.79
CA VAL A 115 0.17 -4.89 9.57
C VAL A 115 1.40 -3.99 9.49
N SER A 116 1.86 -3.39 10.58
CA SER A 116 3.04 -2.53 10.57
C SER A 116 4.32 -3.32 10.25
N VAL A 117 4.51 -4.47 10.89
CA VAL A 117 5.64 -5.38 10.63
C VAL A 117 5.65 -5.82 9.18
N TYR A 118 4.50 -6.23 8.62
CA TYR A 118 4.40 -6.59 7.22
C TYR A 118 4.81 -5.44 6.27
N ASN A 119 4.34 -4.22 6.54
CA ASN A 119 4.68 -3.07 5.69
C ASN A 119 6.16 -2.74 5.76
N SER A 120 6.74 -2.70 6.97
CA SER A 120 8.17 -2.44 7.16
C SER A 120 9.01 -3.55 6.55
N PHE A 121 8.61 -4.81 6.67
CA PHE A 121 9.30 -5.92 6.03
C PHE A 121 9.34 -5.75 4.50
N VAL A 122 8.20 -5.51 3.85
CA VAL A 122 8.15 -5.35 2.38
C VAL A 122 8.94 -4.10 1.94
N ASN A 123 8.85 -2.99 2.68
CA ASN A 123 9.62 -1.79 2.36
C ASN A 123 11.12 -2.05 2.51
N SER A 124 11.55 -2.74 3.57
CA SER A 124 12.95 -3.12 3.77
C SER A 124 13.46 -4.08 2.70
N VAL A 125 12.65 -5.04 2.26
CA VAL A 125 13.01 -5.91 1.11
C VAL A 125 13.24 -5.06 -0.15
N ASN A 126 12.33 -4.13 -0.46
CA ASN A 126 12.50 -3.23 -1.60
C ASN A 126 13.75 -2.35 -1.46
N THR A 127 14.03 -1.81 -0.28
CA THR A 127 15.24 -1.02 0.00
C THR A 127 16.51 -1.86 -0.17
N LEU A 128 16.53 -3.09 0.35
CA LEU A 128 17.68 -3.99 0.21
C LEU A 128 17.90 -4.40 -1.25
N LEU A 129 16.84 -4.70 -2.00
CA LEU A 129 16.93 -4.95 -3.44
C LEU A 129 17.43 -3.73 -4.22
N PHE A 130 17.05 -2.52 -3.79
CA PHE A 130 17.52 -1.28 -4.37
C PHE A 130 19.02 -1.03 -4.09
N VAL A 131 19.49 -1.33 -2.87
CA VAL A 131 20.90 -1.14 -2.49
C VAL A 131 21.80 -2.26 -3.04
N ALA A 132 21.28 -3.47 -3.23
CA ALA A 132 22.06 -4.59 -3.76
C ALA A 132 22.50 -4.35 -5.22
N ALA A 133 23.80 -4.54 -5.48
CA ALA A 133 24.40 -4.28 -6.78
C ALA A 133 23.78 -5.11 -7.91
N ALA A 134 23.34 -6.33 -7.64
CA ALA A 134 22.76 -7.21 -8.65
C ALA A 134 21.35 -6.79 -9.10
N THR A 135 20.62 -6.06 -8.26
CA THR A 135 19.17 -5.84 -8.41
C THR A 135 18.77 -4.38 -8.48
N SER A 136 19.68 -3.46 -8.16
CA SER A 136 19.39 -2.03 -8.13
C SER A 136 18.87 -1.50 -9.46
N SER A 137 17.74 -0.80 -9.41
CA SER A 137 17.18 -0.11 -10.57
C SER A 137 18.06 1.04 -11.09
N THR A 138 19.04 1.50 -10.31
CA THR A 138 20.00 2.54 -10.73
C THR A 138 20.80 2.14 -11.98
N LYS A 139 20.94 0.83 -12.22
CA LYS A 139 21.65 0.26 -13.38
C LYS A 139 20.78 0.13 -14.62
N ALA A 140 19.50 0.46 -14.54
CA ALA A 140 18.60 0.38 -15.69
C ALA A 140 18.88 1.52 -16.70
N PRO A 141 18.50 1.34 -17.98
CA PRO A 141 18.53 2.43 -18.96
C PRO A 141 17.82 3.69 -18.47
N VAL A 142 18.31 4.85 -18.89
CA VAL A 142 17.70 6.15 -18.55
C VAL A 142 16.37 6.36 -19.29
N PHE A 143 15.46 7.08 -18.65
CA PHE A 143 14.21 7.51 -19.26
C PHE A 143 14.50 8.55 -20.36
N PRO A 144 13.91 8.44 -21.57
CA PRO A 144 14.18 9.36 -22.68
C PRO A 144 14.04 10.83 -22.28
N GLY A 145 15.05 11.64 -22.63
CA GLY A 145 15.09 13.07 -22.30
C GLY A 145 15.50 13.38 -20.86
N THR A 146 15.97 12.39 -20.09
CA THR A 146 16.44 12.57 -18.71
C THR A 146 17.77 11.84 -18.47
N SER A 147 18.40 12.09 -17.32
CA SER A 147 19.52 11.31 -16.79
C SER A 147 19.10 10.29 -15.73
N ILE A 148 17.80 10.03 -15.56
CA ILE A 148 17.25 9.21 -14.48
C ILE A 148 16.87 7.84 -15.04
N PRO A 149 17.28 6.72 -14.41
CA PRO A 149 16.83 5.38 -14.77
C PRO A 149 15.30 5.29 -14.90
N TYR A 150 14.80 4.66 -15.97
CA TYR A 150 13.35 4.59 -16.23
C TYR A 150 12.51 4.04 -15.06
N PRO A 151 12.98 3.09 -14.23
CA PRO A 151 12.18 2.62 -13.12
C PRO A 151 11.96 3.69 -12.05
N LEU A 152 12.92 4.59 -11.86
CA LEU A 152 12.85 5.70 -10.92
C LEU A 152 12.01 6.88 -11.44
N VAL A 153 11.54 6.83 -12.70
CA VAL A 153 10.56 7.79 -13.25
C VAL A 153 9.17 7.17 -13.25
N ILE A 154 9.02 6.00 -13.88
CA ILE A 154 7.72 5.34 -14.05
C ILE A 154 7.19 4.79 -12.73
N GLY A 155 8.07 4.24 -11.88
CA GLY A 155 7.70 3.66 -10.59
C GLY A 155 7.03 4.66 -9.65
N PRO A 156 7.65 5.80 -9.32
CA PRO A 156 7.02 6.84 -8.51
C PRO A 156 5.73 7.39 -9.11
N ALA A 157 5.64 7.53 -10.45
CA ALA A 157 4.42 7.96 -11.12
C ALA A 157 3.26 6.98 -10.90
N LEU A 158 3.47 5.68 -11.18
CA LEU A 158 2.47 4.64 -10.97
C LEU A 158 2.13 4.46 -9.49
N TYR A 159 3.12 4.60 -8.60
CA TYR A 159 2.93 4.59 -7.16
C TYR A 159 1.97 5.69 -6.72
N THR A 160 2.17 6.92 -7.18
CA THR A 160 1.28 8.05 -6.86
C THR A 160 -0.14 7.81 -7.37
N VAL A 161 -0.29 7.26 -8.59
CA VAL A 161 -1.61 6.88 -9.13
C VAL A 161 -2.28 5.83 -8.23
N GLY A 162 -1.55 4.79 -7.81
CA GLY A 162 -2.10 3.74 -6.93
C GLY A 162 -2.53 4.29 -5.56
N ILE A 163 -1.71 5.17 -4.96
CA ILE A 163 -2.04 5.88 -3.71
C ILE A 163 -3.28 6.76 -3.90
N ALA A 164 -3.38 7.49 -5.01
CA ALA A 164 -4.52 8.34 -5.32
C ALA A 164 -5.81 7.53 -5.49
N LEU A 165 -5.77 6.40 -6.22
CA LEU A 165 -6.91 5.50 -6.37
C LEU A 165 -7.42 5.01 -5.02
N GLU A 166 -6.52 4.62 -4.12
CA GLU A 166 -6.90 4.22 -2.76
C GLU A 166 -7.54 5.35 -1.96
N VAL A 167 -6.90 6.52 -1.92
CA VAL A 167 -7.37 7.65 -1.11
C VAL A 167 -8.72 8.15 -1.62
N VAL A 168 -8.86 8.33 -2.94
CA VAL A 168 -10.09 8.84 -3.56
C VAL A 168 -11.24 7.84 -3.38
N SER A 169 -11.00 6.54 -3.62
CA SER A 169 -12.07 5.54 -3.50
C SER A 169 -12.57 5.40 -2.06
N GLU A 170 -11.67 5.40 -1.08
CA GLU A 170 -12.00 5.35 0.34
C GLU A 170 -12.69 6.63 0.82
N TYR A 171 -12.27 7.81 0.33
CA TYR A 171 -12.94 9.08 0.61
C TYR A 171 -14.36 9.12 0.04
N GLN A 172 -14.55 8.75 -1.23
CA GLN A 172 -15.88 8.66 -1.83
C GLN A 172 -16.79 7.70 -1.02
N ARG A 173 -16.23 6.58 -0.53
CA ARG A 173 -16.95 5.62 0.32
C ARG A 173 -17.32 6.18 1.67
N LYS A 174 -16.44 6.97 2.29
CA LYS A 174 -16.74 7.65 3.54
C LYS A 174 -17.88 8.65 3.36
N VAL A 175 -17.76 9.56 2.40
CA VAL A 175 -18.81 10.57 2.11
C VAL A 175 -20.15 9.91 1.83
N PHE A 176 -20.18 8.85 1.01
CA PHE A 176 -21.41 8.10 0.73
C PHE A 176 -22.04 7.51 2.00
N LYS A 177 -21.23 6.94 2.90
CA LYS A 177 -21.72 6.29 4.13
C LYS A 177 -22.11 7.27 5.24
N ASP A 178 -21.52 8.46 5.25
CA ASP A 178 -21.82 9.51 6.23
C ASP A 178 -23.20 10.13 5.99
N ASP A 179 -23.73 10.05 4.76
CA ASP A 179 -25.08 10.49 4.42
C ASP A 179 -26.16 9.52 4.96
N PRO A 180 -27.05 9.97 5.86
CA PRO A 180 -28.13 9.14 6.39
C PRO A 180 -29.07 8.54 5.33
N ALA A 181 -29.23 9.19 4.18
CA ALA A 181 -30.07 8.71 3.08
C ALA A 181 -29.49 7.45 2.41
N ASN A 182 -28.21 7.16 2.63
CA ASN A 182 -27.50 5.99 2.09
C ASN A 182 -27.39 4.83 3.08
N LYS A 183 -28.01 4.94 4.27
CA LYS A 183 -28.05 3.84 5.24
C LYS A 183 -28.61 2.57 4.61
N GLY A 184 -27.86 1.48 4.73
CA GLY A 184 -28.23 0.17 4.17
C GLY A 184 -28.07 0.05 2.65
N LYS A 185 -27.48 1.05 1.97
CA LYS A 185 -27.24 1.00 0.52
C LYS A 185 -25.80 0.62 0.20
N VAL A 186 -25.62 -0.06 -0.93
CA VAL A 186 -24.29 -0.32 -1.50
C VAL A 186 -23.81 0.92 -2.23
N MET A 187 -22.55 1.29 -2.04
CA MET A 187 -21.93 2.36 -2.83
C MET A 187 -21.61 1.86 -4.22
N ARG A 188 -22.10 2.57 -5.25
CA ARG A 188 -21.98 2.15 -6.66
C ARG A 188 -21.55 3.27 -7.61
N SER A 189 -21.17 4.44 -7.08
CA SER A 189 -20.82 5.64 -7.86
C SER A 189 -19.33 5.97 -7.76
N GLY A 190 -18.86 6.91 -8.59
CA GLY A 190 -17.46 7.28 -8.63
C GLY A 190 -16.57 6.11 -9.07
N LEU A 191 -15.43 5.91 -8.43
CA LEU A 191 -14.50 4.84 -8.81
C LEU A 191 -15.09 3.42 -8.63
N TRP A 192 -16.13 3.28 -7.79
CA TRP A 192 -16.78 2.01 -7.51
C TRP A 192 -17.67 1.51 -8.66
N ASN A 193 -17.98 2.35 -9.66
CA ASN A 193 -18.64 1.88 -10.89
C ASN A 193 -17.65 1.27 -11.90
N TRP A 194 -16.35 1.49 -11.72
CA TRP A 194 -15.30 0.94 -12.57
C TRP A 194 -14.84 -0.43 -12.08
N ALA A 195 -14.61 -0.59 -10.77
CA ALA A 195 -14.31 -1.87 -10.15
C ALA A 195 -14.84 -1.95 -8.71
N ARG A 196 -15.30 -3.14 -8.31
CA ARG A 196 -15.97 -3.39 -7.02
C ARG A 196 -15.05 -3.20 -5.80
N HIS A 197 -13.74 -3.34 -6.00
CA HIS A 197 -12.68 -3.20 -5.02
C HIS A 197 -11.51 -2.40 -5.61
N ILE A 198 -11.81 -1.26 -6.23
CA ILE A 198 -10.83 -0.38 -6.88
C ILE A 198 -9.70 0.06 -5.93
N ASN A 199 -9.96 0.13 -4.63
CA ASN A 199 -8.95 0.36 -3.59
C ASN A 199 -7.91 -0.77 -3.52
N TYR A 200 -8.30 -2.04 -3.71
CA TYR A 200 -7.35 -3.15 -3.79
C TYR A 200 -6.50 -3.07 -5.07
N GLY A 201 -7.09 -2.63 -6.18
CA GLY A 201 -6.35 -2.31 -7.41
C GLY A 201 -5.30 -1.22 -7.20
N GLY A 202 -5.69 -0.13 -6.54
CA GLY A 202 -4.77 0.94 -6.13
C GLY A 202 -3.63 0.42 -5.24
N TYR A 203 -3.96 -0.41 -4.25
CA TYR A 203 -2.97 -1.02 -3.35
C TYR A 203 -1.95 -1.89 -4.08
N THR A 204 -2.46 -2.79 -4.94
CA THR A 204 -1.64 -3.64 -5.81
C THR A 204 -0.72 -2.82 -6.70
N LEU A 205 -1.25 -1.75 -7.30
CA LEU A 205 -0.50 -0.89 -8.21
C LEU A 205 0.65 -0.19 -7.49
N TRP A 206 0.41 0.48 -6.35
CA TRP A 206 1.50 1.21 -5.70
C TRP A 206 2.53 0.29 -5.06
N ARG A 207 2.13 -0.88 -4.56
CA ARG A 207 3.07 -1.90 -4.06
C ARG A 207 3.97 -2.43 -5.18
N GLY A 208 3.38 -2.80 -6.31
CA GLY A 208 4.12 -3.21 -7.50
C GLY A 208 5.03 -2.11 -8.02
N ALA A 209 4.53 -0.88 -8.11
CA ALA A 209 5.29 0.27 -8.57
C ALA A 209 6.47 0.63 -7.65
N TYR A 210 6.35 0.38 -6.33
CA TYR A 210 7.47 0.52 -5.41
C TYR A 210 8.55 -0.53 -5.68
N SER A 211 8.19 -1.82 -5.76
CA SER A 211 9.17 -2.85 -6.11
C SER A 211 9.79 -2.64 -7.51
N PHE A 212 9.01 -2.09 -8.44
CA PHE A 212 9.47 -1.65 -9.75
C PHE A 212 10.51 -0.53 -9.66
N ALA A 213 10.23 0.53 -8.89
CA ALA A 213 11.17 1.62 -8.68
C ALA A 213 12.48 1.14 -8.02
N SER A 214 12.39 0.16 -7.12
CA SER A 214 13.55 -0.39 -6.41
C SER A 214 14.40 -1.32 -7.27
N SER A 215 13.77 -2.21 -8.05
CA SER A 215 14.46 -3.37 -8.63
C SER A 215 14.02 -3.73 -10.06
N GLY A 216 13.20 -2.89 -10.69
CA GLY A 216 12.81 -3.04 -12.08
C GLY A 216 11.58 -3.95 -12.31
N PRO A 217 11.28 -4.28 -13.58
CA PRO A 217 10.00 -4.85 -14.01
C PRO A 217 9.66 -6.18 -13.34
N VAL A 218 10.65 -7.07 -13.19
CA VAL A 218 10.42 -8.39 -12.60
C VAL A 218 9.96 -8.27 -11.15
N ALA A 219 10.67 -7.50 -10.33
CA ALA A 219 10.29 -7.28 -8.93
C ALA A 219 8.92 -6.61 -8.81
N GLY A 220 8.64 -5.63 -9.68
CA GLY A 220 7.34 -4.97 -9.73
C GLY A 220 6.18 -5.92 -10.03
N LEU A 221 6.35 -6.78 -11.05
CA LEU A 221 5.35 -7.77 -11.44
C LEU A 221 5.15 -8.86 -10.37
N VAL A 222 6.22 -9.33 -9.75
CA VAL A 222 6.15 -10.32 -8.64
C VAL A 222 5.36 -9.74 -7.47
N MET A 223 5.66 -8.50 -7.07
CA MET A 223 4.95 -7.85 -5.97
C MET A 223 3.48 -7.59 -6.32
N ALA A 224 3.20 -7.03 -7.51
CA ALA A 224 1.83 -6.78 -7.95
C ALA A 224 1.02 -8.08 -8.05
N GLY A 225 1.59 -9.13 -8.66
CA GLY A 225 0.96 -10.44 -8.78
C GLY A 225 0.68 -11.06 -7.41
N GLY A 226 1.63 -10.99 -6.48
CA GLY A 226 1.44 -11.46 -5.10
C GLY A 226 0.32 -10.75 -4.36
N GLN A 227 0.23 -9.42 -4.48
CA GLN A 227 -0.85 -8.64 -3.85
C GLN A 227 -2.21 -8.91 -4.50
N ALA A 228 -2.26 -8.95 -5.83
CA ALA A 228 -3.48 -9.30 -6.55
C ALA A 228 -3.96 -10.70 -6.14
N TRP A 229 -3.05 -11.67 -6.08
CA TRP A 229 -3.38 -13.02 -5.67
C TRP A 229 -3.93 -13.07 -4.23
N ASP A 230 -3.29 -12.40 -3.26
CA ASP A 230 -3.79 -12.34 -1.89
C ASP A 230 -5.18 -11.68 -1.81
N PHE A 231 -5.39 -10.56 -2.51
CA PHE A 231 -6.70 -9.92 -2.53
C PHE A 231 -7.77 -10.81 -3.14
N VAL A 232 -7.52 -11.43 -4.29
CA VAL A 232 -8.50 -12.26 -5.00
C VAL A 232 -8.83 -13.52 -4.22
N ASN A 233 -7.85 -14.15 -3.56
CA ASN A 233 -8.06 -15.44 -2.90
C ASN A 233 -8.47 -15.31 -1.43
N ARG A 234 -8.14 -14.20 -0.77
CA ARG A 234 -8.41 -14.02 0.67
C ARG A 234 -9.34 -12.85 0.96
N ALA A 235 -9.02 -11.66 0.47
CA ALA A 235 -9.71 -10.44 0.88
C ALA A 235 -11.08 -10.25 0.21
N VAL A 236 -11.16 -10.49 -1.11
CA VAL A 236 -12.38 -10.37 -1.91
C VAL A 236 -13.44 -11.39 -1.45
N PRO A 237 -13.12 -12.69 -1.24
CA PRO A 237 -14.10 -13.63 -0.72
C PRO A 237 -14.63 -13.26 0.68
N SER A 238 -13.74 -12.83 1.59
CA SER A 238 -14.15 -12.33 2.91
C SER A 238 -15.09 -11.13 2.81
N LEU A 239 -14.79 -10.17 1.93
CA LEU A 239 -15.61 -8.98 1.75
C LEU A 239 -16.94 -9.28 1.03
N ASN A 240 -16.95 -10.23 0.09
CA ASN A 240 -18.15 -10.71 -0.56
C ASN A 240 -19.12 -11.35 0.43
N ARG A 241 -18.63 -12.18 1.36
CA ARG A 241 -19.44 -12.76 2.43
C ARG A 241 -20.06 -11.67 3.30
N TYR A 242 -19.24 -10.75 3.81
CA TYR A 242 -19.71 -9.62 4.62
C TYR A 242 -20.75 -8.74 3.88
N CYS A 243 -20.48 -8.38 2.63
CA CYS A 243 -21.40 -7.54 1.86
C CYS A 243 -22.68 -8.29 1.46
N GLY A 244 -22.60 -9.60 1.19
CA GLY A 244 -23.76 -10.44 0.92
C GLY A 244 -24.69 -10.52 2.12
N GLU A 245 -24.14 -10.78 3.32
CA GLU A 245 -24.89 -10.80 4.58
C GLU A 245 -25.54 -9.43 4.89
N ARG A 246 -24.83 -8.34 4.58
CA ARG A 246 -25.27 -6.98 4.92
C ARG A 246 -26.26 -6.37 3.93
N TYR A 247 -26.07 -6.60 2.63
CA TYR A 247 -26.78 -5.89 1.56
C TYR A 247 -27.63 -6.80 0.66
N GLY A 248 -27.48 -8.13 0.77
CA GLY A 248 -28.27 -9.11 0.01
C GLY A 248 -28.25 -8.84 -1.49
N GLU A 249 -29.44 -8.76 -2.10
CA GLU A 249 -29.60 -8.59 -3.55
C GLU A 249 -28.98 -7.31 -4.11
N GLN A 250 -28.81 -6.25 -3.30
CA GLN A 250 -28.10 -5.06 -3.77
C GLN A 250 -26.63 -5.37 -4.11
N TRP A 251 -25.99 -6.26 -3.33
CA TRP A 251 -24.62 -6.68 -3.60
C TRP A 251 -24.53 -7.60 -4.81
N GLU A 252 -25.50 -8.51 -4.98
CA GLU A 252 -25.57 -9.37 -6.16
C GLU A 252 -25.80 -8.56 -7.44
N SER A 253 -26.71 -7.59 -7.43
CA SER A 253 -26.88 -6.64 -8.54
C SER A 253 -25.60 -5.87 -8.83
N PHE A 254 -24.93 -5.35 -7.80
CA PHE A 254 -23.66 -4.65 -8.00
C PHE A 254 -22.59 -5.54 -8.64
N LYS A 255 -22.53 -6.82 -8.26
CA LYS A 255 -21.63 -7.79 -8.88
C LYS A 255 -21.93 -8.06 -10.35
N ARG A 256 -23.21 -8.06 -10.75
CA ARG A 256 -23.62 -8.23 -12.15
C ARG A 256 -23.27 -7.00 -13.00
N ASP A 257 -23.52 -5.81 -12.45
CA ASP A 257 -23.44 -4.57 -13.21
C ASP A 257 -22.00 -4.04 -13.31
N VAL A 258 -21.17 -4.25 -12.28
CA VAL A 258 -19.75 -3.88 -12.28
C VAL A 258 -18.91 -5.13 -12.47
N LYS A 259 -18.47 -5.32 -13.73
CA LYS A 259 -17.76 -6.52 -14.19
C LYS A 259 -16.41 -6.72 -13.49
N TRP A 260 -15.66 -5.63 -13.30
CA TRP A 260 -14.30 -5.68 -12.77
C TRP A 260 -14.28 -5.70 -11.24
N THR A 261 -13.36 -6.45 -10.70
CA THR A 261 -13.22 -6.77 -9.28
C THR A 261 -12.22 -5.84 -8.63
N ILE A 262 -10.97 -5.80 -9.10
CA ILE A 262 -9.91 -4.97 -8.51
C ILE A 262 -9.36 -3.94 -9.51
N LEU A 263 -9.22 -4.30 -10.79
CA LEU A 263 -8.61 -3.45 -11.82
C LEU A 263 -9.42 -3.49 -13.13
N PRO A 264 -9.96 -2.34 -13.59
CA PRO A 264 -10.68 -2.26 -14.84
C PRO A 264 -9.85 -2.75 -16.03
N GLY A 265 -10.43 -3.60 -16.88
CA GLY A 265 -9.76 -4.17 -18.05
C GLY A 265 -8.89 -5.40 -17.76
N ILE A 266 -8.72 -5.79 -16.49
CA ILE A 266 -7.87 -6.91 -16.10
C ILE A 266 -8.67 -7.96 -15.32
N TYR A 267 -9.19 -7.59 -14.14
CA TYR A 267 -9.92 -8.51 -13.24
C TYR A 267 -10.81 -7.78 -12.27
#